data_AF-A0A840QV36-F1
#
_entry.id   AF-A0A840QV36-F1
#
_cell.length_a   1.000
_cell.length_b   1.000
_cell.length_c   1.000
_cell.angle_alpha   90.00
_cell.angle_beta   90.00
_cell.angle_gamma   90.00
#
_symmetry.space_group_name_H-M   'P 1'
#
loop_
_entity.id
_entity.type
_entity.pdbx_description
1 polymer ?
#
loop_
_entity_poly.entity_id
_entity_poly.type
_entity_poly.pdbx_seq_one_letter_code
_entity_poly.pdbx_strand_id
1 'polypeptide(L)' 'MSKSTSSSIHNYLLTNREKLIKDEVVTEKNGVYIFNIDYPFNSPSQAAAVILGRNANGWIEWKNIDGKTLDHLKRSD' A
#
# COMPACT_ATOMS: atom_id res chain seq x y z
N MET A 1 -2.98 -6.71 -1.49
CA MET A 1 -3.35 -5.84 -0.35
C MET A 1 -3.65 -6.72 0.87
N SER A 2 -3.19 -6.35 2.07
CA SER A 2 -3.50 -7.07 3.31
C SER A 2 -5.01 -7.15 3.54
N LYS A 3 -5.52 -8.26 4.05
CA LYS A 3 -6.92 -8.40 4.45
C LYS A 3 -7.21 -7.74 5.79
N SER A 4 -6.29 -7.85 6.74
CA SER A 4 -6.42 -7.25 8.05
C SER A 4 -5.91 -5.81 8.04
N THR A 5 -6.51 -4.98 8.88
CA THR A 5 -6.05 -3.64 9.19
C THR A 5 -5.69 -3.53 10.67
N SER A 6 -4.71 -2.68 10.99
CA SER A 6 -4.40 -2.32 12.37
C SER A 6 -5.55 -1.52 12.98
N SER A 7 -5.80 -1.66 14.28
CA SER A 7 -6.76 -0.83 15.02
C SER A 7 -6.38 0.66 15.04
N SER A 8 -5.10 0.98 14.83
CA SER A 8 -4.56 2.35 14.80
C SER A 8 -4.48 2.98 13.41
N ILE A 9 -5.05 2.33 12.39
CA ILE A 9 -5.05 2.89 11.02
C ILE A 9 -5.92 4.16 10.96
N HIS A 10 -5.48 5.17 10.21
CA HIS A 10 -6.32 6.34 9.96
C HIS A 10 -7.57 6.00 9.13
N ASN A 11 -8.73 6.52 9.51
CA ASN A 11 -10.02 6.26 8.84
C ASN A 11 -9.98 6.54 7.33
N TYR A 12 -9.27 7.59 6.89
CA TYR A 12 -9.15 7.90 5.46
C TYR A 12 -8.54 6.74 4.65
N LEU A 13 -7.62 5.96 5.24
CA LEU A 13 -7.04 4.78 4.59
C LEU A 13 -8.05 3.64 4.47
N LEU A 14 -8.95 3.49 5.44
CA LEU A 14 -10.06 2.53 5.36
C LEU A 14 -10.99 2.90 4.20
N THR A 15 -11.42 4.16 4.15
CA THR A 15 -12.27 4.66 3.05
C THR A 15 -11.60 4.48 1.69
N ASN A 16 -10.29 4.75 1.57
CA ASN A 16 -9.55 4.51 0.34
C ASN A 16 -9.52 3.03 -0.05
N ARG A 17 -9.28 2.12 0.91
CA ARG A 17 -9.26 0.68 0.66
C ARG A 17 -10.64 0.17 0.21
N GLU A 18 -11.71 0.63 0.86
CA GLU A 18 -13.08 0.32 0.46
C GLU A 18 -13.40 0.82 -0.95
N LYS A 19 -12.96 2.04 -1.29
CA LYS A 19 -13.11 2.60 -2.64
C LYS A 19 -12.39 1.75 -3.69
N LEU A 20 -11.15 1.32 -3.42
CA LEU A 20 -10.40 0.47 -4.35
C LEU A 20 -11.09 -0.88 -4.60
N ILE A 21 -11.74 -1.45 -3.59
CA ILE A 21 -12.51 -2.68 -3.73
C ILE A 21 -13.79 -2.43 -4.50
N LYS A 22 -14.53 -1.37 -4.15
CA LYS A 22 -15.79 -1.00 -4.78
C LYS A 22 -15.62 -0.67 -6.26
N ASP A 23 -14.54 0.00 -6.62
CA ASP A 23 -14.22 0.42 -7.99
C ASP A 23 -13.54 -0.72 -8.79
N GLU A 24 -13.50 -1.95 -8.26
CA GLU A 24 -12.90 -3.17 -8.87
C GLU A 24 -11.41 -3.07 -9.23
N VAL A 25 -10.74 -1.99 -8.80
CA VAL A 25 -9.28 -1.82 -8.88
C VAL A 25 -8.59 -2.94 -8.11
N VAL A 26 -9.15 -3.31 -6.96
CA VAL A 26 -8.71 -4.43 -6.14
C VAL A 26 -9.83 -5.45 -6.02
N THR A 27 -9.56 -6.71 -6.34
CA THR A 27 -10.52 -7.80 -6.10
C THR A 27 -9.90 -8.92 -5.26
N GLU A 28 -10.76 -9.72 -4.65
CA GLU A 28 -10.34 -10.93 -3.96
C GLU A 28 -10.26 -12.10 -4.95
N LYS A 29 -9.09 -12.75 -5.02
CA LYS A 29 -8.89 -14.00 -5.76
C LYS A 29 -8.15 -14.97 -4.87
N ASN A 30 -8.67 -16.19 -4.73
CA ASN A 30 -8.05 -17.27 -3.93
C ASN A 30 -7.69 -16.84 -2.50
N GLY A 31 -8.55 -16.04 -1.86
CA GLY A 31 -8.33 -15.59 -0.49
C GLY A 31 -7.30 -14.45 -0.32
N VAL A 32 -6.79 -13.86 -1.41
CA VAL A 32 -5.89 -12.70 -1.37
C VAL A 32 -6.46 -11.53 -2.18
N TYR A 33 -6.15 -10.29 -1.77
CA TYR A 33 -6.52 -9.11 -2.55
C TYR A 33 -5.45 -8.78 -3.58
N ILE A 34 -5.87 -8.68 -4.84
CA ILE A 34 -5.02 -8.44 -6.01
C ILE A 34 -5.48 -7.15 -6.69
N PHE A 35 -4.52 -6.31 -7.09
CA PHE A 35 -4.78 -5.16 -7.97
C PHE A 35 -4.95 -5.68 -9.41
N ASN A 36 -6.11 -5.41 -10.03
CA ASN A 36 -6.37 -5.85 -11.41
C ASN A 36 -5.87 -4.87 -12.47
N ILE A 37 -5.67 -3.61 -12.06
CA ILE A 37 -5.17 -2.54 -12.91
C ILE A 37 -4.09 -1.76 -12.16
N ASP A 38 -3.24 -1.07 -12.92
CA ASP A 38 -2.27 -0.14 -12.35
C ASP A 38 -3.01 1.01 -11.65
N TYR A 39 -2.60 1.28 -10.41
CA TYR A 39 -3.19 2.34 -9.59
C TYR A 39 -2.10 3.28 -9.06
N PRO A 40 -2.02 4.53 -9.54
CA PRO A 40 -1.06 5.50 -9.04
C PRO A 40 -1.52 6.02 -7.67
N PHE A 41 -0.64 5.89 -6.67
CA PHE A 41 -0.82 6.54 -5.37
C PHE A 41 -0.12 7.90 -5.34
N ASN A 42 -0.63 8.82 -4.53
CA ASN A 42 -0.08 10.18 -4.41
C ASN A 42 1.29 10.22 -3.72
N SER A 43 1.68 9.14 -3.04
CA SER A 43 2.99 9.01 -2.41
C SER A 43 3.36 7.55 -2.14
N PRO A 44 4.65 7.23 -1.99
CA PRO A 44 5.08 5.88 -1.58
C PRO A 44 4.49 5.47 -0.22
N SER A 45 4.34 6.42 0.72
CA SER A 45 3.75 6.14 2.03
C SER A 45 2.25 5.82 1.95
N GLN A 46 1.51 6.49 1.08
CA GLN A 46 0.09 6.16 0.86
C GLN A 46 -0.05 4.74 0.29
N ALA A 47 0.76 4.40 -0.72
CA ALA A 47 0.77 3.05 -1.29
C ALA A 47 1.06 1.99 -0.22
N ALA A 48 2.12 2.19 0.58
CA ALA A 48 2.50 1.26 1.63
C ALA A 48 1.39 1.11 2.68
N ALA A 49 0.79 2.22 3.11
CA ALA A 49 -0.23 2.20 4.14
C ALA A 49 -1.52 1.49 3.69
N VAL A 50 -1.94 1.76 2.45
CA VAL A 50 -3.07 1.08 1.82
C VAL A 50 -2.79 -0.41 1.67
N ILE A 51 -1.61 -0.79 1.17
CA ILE A 51 -1.30 -2.20 0.91
C ILE A 51 -1.14 -2.98 2.22
N LEU A 52 -0.49 -2.42 3.23
CA LEU A 52 -0.24 -3.09 4.51
C LEU A 52 -1.42 -3.02 5.49
N GLY A 53 -2.36 -2.10 5.29
CA GLY A 53 -3.51 -1.93 6.20
C GLY A 53 -3.12 -1.28 7.53
N ARG A 54 -2.08 -0.45 7.56
CA ARG A 54 -1.63 0.28 8.75
C ARG A 54 -0.90 1.56 8.34
N ASN A 55 -0.64 2.45 9.28
CA ASN A 55 0.30 3.54 9.02
C ASN A 55 1.68 2.96 8.67
N ALA A 56 2.29 3.50 7.62
CA ALA A 56 3.52 2.96 7.06
C ALA A 56 4.38 4.06 6.43
N ASN A 57 5.69 3.99 6.62
CA ASN A 57 6.64 4.90 5.99
C ASN A 57 7.15 4.30 4.69
N GLY A 58 6.58 4.73 3.56
CA GLY A 58 6.90 4.15 2.25
C GLY A 58 8.39 4.23 1.88
N TRP A 59 9.10 5.25 2.38
CA TRP A 59 10.53 5.39 2.11
C TRP A 59 11.37 4.23 2.66
N ILE A 60 10.88 3.52 3.68
CA ILE A 60 11.56 2.40 4.35
C ILE A 60 10.94 1.04 3.97
N GLU A 61 9.62 0.99 3.74
CA GLU A 61 8.89 -0.24 3.43
C GLU A 61 9.22 -0.78 2.03
N TRP A 62 9.39 0.12 1.07
CA TRP A 62 9.74 -0.25 -0.30
C TRP A 62 11.23 -0.55 -0.40
N LYS A 63 11.57 -1.76 -0.83
CA LYS A 63 12.95 -2.22 -0.99
C LYS A 63 13.16 -2.87 -2.36
N ASN A 64 14.35 -2.72 -2.91
CA ASN A 64 14.75 -3.49 -4.08
C ASN A 64 15.13 -4.93 -3.69
N ILE A 65 15.55 -5.74 -4.67
CA ILE A 65 15.96 -7.13 -4.46
C ILE A 65 17.18 -7.27 -3.53
N ASP A 66 18.03 -6.24 -3.46
CA ASP A 66 19.20 -6.19 -2.57
C ASP A 66 18.85 -5.72 -1.14
N GLY A 67 17.57 -5.47 -0.85
CA GLY A 67 17.10 -4.98 0.44
C GLY A 67 17.33 -3.48 0.68
N LYS A 68 17.85 -2.73 -0.30
CA LYS A 68 18.03 -1.28 -0.21
C LYS A 68 16.68 -0.57 -0.26
N THR A 69 16.46 0.36 0.67
CA THR A 69 15.20 1.11 0.79
C THR A 69 15.02 2.11 -0.35
N LEU A 70 13.78 2.49 -0.64
CA LEU A 70 13.47 3.53 -1.61
C LEU A 70 14.14 4.87 -1.24
N ASP A 71 14.23 5.17 0.05
CA ASP A 71 14.98 6.34 0.57
C ASP A 71 16.43 6.31 0.11
N HIS A 72 17.13 5.20 0.34
CA HIS A 72 18.53 5.03 -0.07
C HIS A 72 18.71 5.16 -1.58
N LEU A 73 17.75 4.65 -2.36
CA LEU A 73 17.85 4.61 -3.82
C LEU A 73 17.49 5.92 -4.51
N LYS A 74 16.77 6.84 -3.83
CA LYS A 74 16.18 8.04 -4.48
C LYS A 74 16.44 9.36 -3.77
N ARG A 75 16.83 9.35 -2.50
CA ARG A 75 17.00 10.56 -1.67
C ARG A 75 18.38 10.68 -1.04
N SER A 76 19.22 9.66 -1.17
CA SER A 76 20.62 9.76 -0.79
C SER A 76 21.38 10.42 -1.93
N ASP A 77 21.91 11.61 -1.68
CA ASP A 77 22.87 12.31 -2.54
C ASP A 77 24.25 11.61 -2.50
#